data_AF-G5JBC9-F1
#
_entry.id   AF-G5JBC9-F1
#
_cell.length_a   1.000
_cell.length_b   1.000
_cell.length_c   1.000
_cell.angle_alpha   90.00
_cell.angle_beta   90.00
_cell.angle_gamma   90.00
#
_symmetry.space_group_name_H-M   'P 1'
#
loop_
_entity.id
_entity.type
_entity.pdbx_description
1 polymer ?
#
loop_
_entity_poly.entity_id
_entity_poly.type
_entity_poly.pdbx_seq_one_letter_code
_entity_poly.pdbx_strand_id
1 'polypeptide(L)'
;MFTESIIDQFIVKVRLQAVMEEIDEKAALSYAAAKLRLETGEITKYDYYRLIDETNQIFSITPESEADKSLELNRWIEQQLNKLKMTQLS
;
A
#
# COMPACT_ATOMS: atom_id res chain seq x y z
N MET A 1 -16.32 19.35 11.44
CA MET A 1 -15.92 18.38 12.48
C MET A 1 -15.67 17.06 11.77
N PHE A 2 -14.47 16.90 11.21
CA PHE A 2 -14.07 15.66 10.53
C PHE A 2 -13.31 14.82 11.55
N THR A 3 -14.00 13.92 12.23
CA THR A 3 -13.33 12.72 12.75
C THR A 3 -13.04 11.85 11.54
N GLU A 4 -11.99 12.19 10.79
CA GLU A 4 -11.41 11.26 9.83
C GLU A 4 -11.02 10.01 10.60
N SER A 5 -11.56 8.87 10.19
CA SER A 5 -11.16 7.60 10.79
C SER A 5 -9.67 7.40 10.55
N ILE A 6 -9.02 6.61 11.40
CA ILE A 6 -7.61 6.23 11.22
C ILE A 6 -7.35 5.62 9.82
N ILE A 7 -8.37 4.98 9.23
CA ILE A 7 -8.35 4.44 7.88
C ILE A 7 -8.35 5.57 6.85
N ASP A 8 -9.17 6.61 7.02
CA ASP A 8 -9.19 7.76 6.10
C ASP A 8 -7.84 8.48 6.10
N GLN A 9 -7.25 8.68 7.28
CA GLN A 9 -5.90 9.26 7.39
C GLN A 9 -4.84 8.38 6.72
N PHE A 10 -4.97 7.06 6.82
CA PHE A 10 -4.07 6.13 6.14
C PHE A 10 -4.21 6.21 4.62
N ILE A 11 -5.45 6.22 4.10
CA ILE A 11 -5.73 6.37 2.66
C ILE A 11 -5.13 7.69 2.14
N VAL A 12 -5.37 8.81 2.83
CA VAL A 12 -4.81 10.12 2.45
C VAL A 12 -3.28 10.07 2.40
N LYS A 13 -2.63 9.47 3.40
CA LYS A 13 -1.16 9.34 3.42
C LYS A 13 -0.64 8.48 2.27
N VAL A 14 -1.30 7.36 1.94
CA VAL A 14 -0.93 6.50 0.81
C VAL A 14 -0.98 7.28 -0.51
N ARG A 15 -2.06 8.05 -0.73
CA ARG A 15 -2.22 8.88 -1.93
C ARG A 15 -1.15 9.97 -2.02
N LEU A 16 -0.84 10.64 -0.91
CA LEU A 16 0.21 11.65 -0.85
C LEU A 16 1.58 11.05 -1.18
N GLN A 17 1.91 9.88 -0.62
CA GLN A 17 3.17 9.20 -0.92
C GLN A 17 3.24 8.80 -2.40
N ALA A 18 2.14 8.30 -2.99
CA ALA A 18 2.10 7.95 -4.40
C ALA A 18 2.44 9.16 -5.30
N VAL A 19 1.88 10.34 -4.99
CA VAL A 19 2.19 11.59 -5.71
C VAL A 19 3.67 11.96 -5.57
N MET A 20 4.25 11.83 -4.38
CA MET A 20 5.67 12.15 -4.14
C MET A 20 6.63 11.23 -4.90
N GLU A 21 6.26 9.95 -5.05
CA GLU A 21 7.06 8.94 -5.76
C GLU A 21 6.76 8.91 -7.26
N GLU A 22 5.82 9.71 -7.75
CA GLU A 22 5.32 9.69 -9.14
C GLU A 22 4.74 8.32 -9.54
N ILE A 23 4.06 7.66 -8.61
CA ILE A 23 3.35 6.38 -8.81
C ILE A 23 1.86 6.65 -9.01
N ASP A 24 1.20 5.87 -9.88
CA ASP A 24 -0.26 5.92 -10.04
C ASP A 24 -0.98 5.67 -8.70
N GLU A 25 -1.88 6.59 -8.32
CA GLU A 25 -2.62 6.53 -7.06
C GLU A 25 -3.38 5.21 -6.89
N LYS A 26 -3.95 4.66 -7.97
CA LYS A 26 -4.70 3.42 -7.92
C LYS A 26 -3.79 2.21 -7.75
N ALA A 27 -2.57 2.24 -8.29
CA ALA A 27 -1.57 1.22 -8.03
C ALA A 27 -1.18 1.23 -6.53
N ALA A 28 -0.90 2.42 -5.98
CA ALA A 28 -0.57 2.60 -4.57
C ALA A 28 -1.68 2.11 -3.62
N LEU A 29 -2.94 2.42 -3.94
CA LEU A 29 -4.08 1.94 -3.16
C LEU A 29 -4.28 0.42 -3.30
N SER A 30 -3.99 -0.16 -4.47
CA SER A 30 -4.05 -1.61 -4.70
C SER A 30 -3.00 -2.35 -3.86
N TYR A 31 -1.78 -1.82 -3.78
CA TYR A 31 -0.74 -2.32 -2.88
C TYR A 31 -1.17 -2.25 -1.41
N ALA A 32 -1.70 -1.11 -0.98
CA ALA A 32 -2.17 -0.93 0.38
C ALA A 32 -3.30 -1.89 0.74
N ALA A 33 -4.25 -2.11 -0.19
CA ALA A 33 -5.34 -3.06 -0.01
C ALA A 33 -4.84 -4.51 0.07
N ALA A 34 -3.94 -4.93 -0.84
CA ALA A 34 -3.35 -6.27 -0.81
C ALA A 34 -2.59 -6.51 0.49
N LYS A 35 -1.82 -5.52 0.96
CA LYS A 35 -1.09 -5.62 2.23
C LYS A 35 -2.02 -5.70 3.43
N LEU A 36 -3.07 -4.88 3.49
CA LEU A 36 -4.09 -4.97 4.55
C LEU A 36 -4.71 -6.36 4.63
N ARG A 37 -5.11 -6.92 3.48
CA ARG A 37 -5.68 -8.28 3.41
C ARG A 37 -4.71 -9.37 3.87
N LEU A 38 -3.43 -9.21 3.58
CA LEU A 38 -2.40 -10.13 4.08
C LEU A 38 -2.28 -10.03 5.60
N GLU A 39 -2.26 -8.82 6.14
CA GLU A 39 -2.12 -8.56 7.58
C GLU A 39 -3.34 -8.97 8.41
N THR A 40 -4.52 -9.02 7.81
CA THR A 40 -5.75 -9.55 8.44
C THR A 40 -5.91 -11.06 8.27
N GLY A 41 -5.07 -11.70 7.46
CA GLY A 41 -5.17 -13.12 7.13
C GLY A 41 -6.29 -13.45 6.13
N GLU A 42 -6.86 -12.45 5.46
CA GLU A 42 -7.86 -12.64 4.39
C GLU A 42 -7.26 -13.32 3.16
N ILE A 43 -5.97 -13.07 2.88
CA ILE A 43 -5.25 -13.68 1.76
C ILE A 43 -3.94 -14.31 2.22
N THR A 44 -3.45 -15.29 1.45
CA THR A 44 -2.15 -15.91 1.71
C THR A 44 -0.99 -15.03 1.20
N LYS A 45 0.24 -15.35 1.64
CA LYS A 45 1.45 -14.71 1.10
C LYS A 45 1.61 -14.95 -0.42
N TYR A 46 1.16 -16.10 -0.93
CA TYR A 46 1.17 -16.38 -2.36
C TYR A 46 0.20 -15.48 -3.12
N ASP A 47 -1.03 -15.34 -2.62
CA ASP A 47 -2.04 -14.44 -3.19
C ASP A 47 -1.59 -12.99 -3.17
N TYR A 48 -0.91 -12.56 -2.09
CA TYR A 48 -0.33 -11.24 -2.00
C TYR A 48 0.62 -10.94 -3.16
N TYR A 49 1.65 -11.77 -3.39
CA TYR A 49 2.61 -11.51 -4.47
C TYR A 49 1.94 -11.55 -5.85
N ARG A 50 1.00 -12.47 -6.04
CA ARG A 50 0.21 -12.52 -7.28
C ARG A 50 -0.55 -11.21 -7.53
N LEU A 51 -1.19 -10.65 -6.51
CA LEU A 51 -1.91 -9.36 -6.62
C LEU A 51 -0.96 -8.18 -6.88
N ILE A 52 0.25 -8.21 -6.32
CA ILE A 52 1.28 -7.19 -6.62
C ILE A 52 1.70 -7.28 -8.09
N ASP A 53 1.97 -8.49 -8.59
CA ASP A 53 2.35 -8.68 -10.00
C ASP A 53 1.22 -8.28 -10.95
N GLU A 54 -0.03 -8.65 -10.64
CA GLU A 54 -1.22 -8.23 -11.40
C GLU A 54 -1.36 -6.70 -11.40
N THR A 55 -1.13 -6.03 -10.27
CA THR A 55 -1.15 -4.57 -10.16
C THR A 55 -0.07 -3.95 -11.05
N ASN A 56 1.17 -4.44 -10.97
CA ASN A 56 2.28 -3.95 -11.79
C ASN A 56 1.97 -4.06 -13.28
N GLN A 57 1.38 -5.19 -13.70
CA GLN A 57 0.96 -5.39 -15.09
C GLN A 57 -0.14 -4.41 -15.53
N ILE A 58 -1.18 -4.22 -14.70
CA ILE A 58 -2.30 -3.32 -15.02
C ILE A 58 -1.82 -1.88 -15.21
N PHE A 59 -0.90 -1.43 -14.36
CA PHE A 59 -0.38 -0.06 -14.36
C PHE A 59 0.91 0.11 -15.17
N SER A 60 1.31 -0.92 -15.94
CA SER A 60 2.50 -0.90 -16.80
C SER A 60 3.80 -0.51 -16.06
N ILE A 61 3.89 -0.86 -14.77
CA ILE A 61 5.02 -0.54 -13.91
C ILE A 61 6.22 -1.37 -14.36
N THR A 62 7.24 -0.70 -14.88
CA THR A 62 8.40 -1.36 -15.48
C THR A 62 9.52 -1.66 -14.46
N PRO A 63 10.31 -2.74 -14.66
CA PRO A 63 11.19 -3.28 -13.62
C PRO A 63 12.42 -2.43 -13.24
N GLU A 64 12.76 -1.40 -14.00
CA GLU A 64 14.09 -0.79 -13.89
C GLU A 64 14.14 0.44 -12.97
N SER A 65 13.08 1.24 -12.88
CA SER A 65 13.04 2.39 -11.97
C SER A 65 11.72 2.51 -11.22
N GLU A 66 10.60 2.19 -11.87
CA GLU A 66 9.29 2.18 -11.22
C GLU A 66 9.11 1.01 -10.27
N ALA A 67 9.80 -0.13 -10.50
CA ALA A 67 9.80 -1.24 -9.55
C ALA A 67 10.52 -0.91 -8.24
N ASP A 68 11.60 -0.13 -8.29
CA ASP A 68 12.30 0.34 -7.08
C ASP A 68 11.38 1.28 -6.27
N LYS A 69 10.77 2.26 -6.93
CA LYS A 69 9.77 3.16 -6.33
C LYS A 69 8.58 2.40 -5.75
N SER A 70 8.07 1.40 -6.47
CA SER A 70 6.94 0.57 -6.03
C SER A 70 7.30 -0.33 -4.84
N LEU A 71 8.53 -0.83 -4.79
CA LEU A 71 9.06 -1.57 -3.65
C LEU A 71 9.22 -0.67 -2.42
N GLU A 72 9.73 0.54 -2.60
CA GLU A 72 9.86 1.55 -1.55
C GLU A 72 8.49 1.95 -1.00
N LEU A 73 7.52 2.22 -1.87
CA LEU A 73 6.14 2.50 -1.47
C LEU A 73 5.53 1.33 -0.70
N ASN A 74 5.72 0.09 -1.17
CA ASN A 74 5.23 -1.10 -0.45
C ASN A 74 5.84 -1.22 0.95
N ARG A 75 7.15 -1.02 1.10
CA ARG A 75 7.82 -1.01 2.41
C ARG A 75 7.30 0.11 3.31
N TRP A 76 7.06 1.28 2.74
CA TRP A 76 6.50 2.40 3.48
C TRP A 76 5.07 2.09 3.96
N ILE A 77 4.23 1.47 3.11
CA ILE A 77 2.89 1.01 3.46
C ILE A 77 2.95 0.04 4.65
N GLU A 78 3.87 -0.94 4.62
CA GLU A 78 4.09 -1.88 5.72
C GLU A 78 4.42 -1.17 7.04
N GLN A 79 5.30 -0.17 7.00
CA GLN A 79 5.65 0.62 8.19
C GLN A 79 4.46 1.41 8.74
N GLN A 80 3.63 1.99 7.88
CA GLN A 80 2.43 2.70 8.32
C GLN A 80 1.43 1.75 8.97
N LEU A 81 1.19 0.58 8.39
CA LEU A 81 0.29 -0.43 8.98
C LEU A 81 0.80 -0.93 10.34
N ASN A 82 2.11 -1.14 10.48
CA ASN A 82 2.70 -1.51 11.77
C ASN A 82 2.50 -0.41 12.83
N LYS A 83 2.65 0.87 12.46
CA LYS A 83 2.34 1.99 13.36
C LYS A 83 0.88 1.99 13.77
N LEU A 84 -0.05 1.77 12.84
CA LEU A 84 -1.48 1.68 13.15
C LEU A 84 -1.79 0.56 14.14
N LYS A 85 -1.20 -0.64 13.95
CA LYS A 85 -1.34 -1.75 14.89
C LYS A 85 -0.85 -1.38 16.29
N MET A 86 0.30 -0.70 16.40
CA MET A 86 0.82 -0.28 17.71
C MET A 86 -0.05 0.78 18.39
N THR A 87 -0.62 1.72 17.63
CA THR A 87 -1.53 2.76 18.18
C THR A 87 -2.87 2.19 18.65
N GLN A 88 -3.33 1.06 18.10
CA GLN A 88 -4.56 0.39 18.58
C GLN A 88 -4.34 -0.47 19.84
N LEU A 89 -3.09 -0.81 20.16
CA LEU A 89 -2.72 -1.65 21.32
C LEU A 89 -2.24 -0.83 22.53
N SER A 90 -2.06 0.49 22.39
CA SER A 90 -1.70 1.43 23.47
C SER A 90 -2.93 2.12 24.06
#